data_AF-A0A944BK80-F1
#
_entry.id   AF-A0A944BK80-F1
#
_cell.length_a   1.000
_cell.length_b   1.000
_cell.length_c   1.000
_cell.angle_alpha   90.00
_cell.angle_beta   90.00
_cell.angle_gamma   90.00
#
_symmetry.space_group_name_H-M   'P 1'
#
loop_
_entity.id
_entity.type
_entity.pdbx_description
1 polymer ?
#
loop_
_entity_poly.entity_id
_entity_poly.type
_entity_poly.pdbx_seq_one_letter_code
_entity_poly.pdbx_strand_id
1 'polypeptide(L)'
;MSIPVFGNTIGLNAREAEALKSLGLFRVAQNLLITRELAHRMTSISEMLHRKVGVIIGRNGHVECAILGDAERAYLPDIGRSRAGLNRLRGIRFVVTSLDASSPGDAGARLTMDEITDLAKLRLDFVVSIEANVLGAPGCIEFAH
;
A
#
# COMPACT_ATOMS: atom_id res chain seq x y z
N MET A 1 -2.76 -18.03 -2.90
CA MET A 1 -2.35 -18.03 -1.48
C MET A 1 -3.13 -16.93 -0.78
N SER A 2 -3.71 -17.19 0.39
CA SER A 2 -4.35 -16.14 1.17
C SER A 2 -3.27 -15.37 1.93
N ILE A 3 -3.20 -14.06 1.71
CA ILE A 3 -2.35 -13.16 2.51
C ILE A 3 -3.15 -12.62 3.71
N PRO A 4 -2.48 -12.26 4.82
CA PRO A 4 -3.13 -11.54 5.90
C PRO A 4 -3.54 -10.13 5.45
N VAL A 5 -4.66 -9.65 6.02
CA VAL A 5 -5.17 -8.29 5.84
C VAL A 5 -5.16 -7.61 7.21
N PHE A 6 -4.49 -6.47 7.31
CA PHE A 6 -4.37 -5.67 8.53
C PHE A 6 -5.30 -4.45 8.50
N GLY A 7 -5.67 -3.94 9.67
CA GLY A 7 -6.58 -2.81 9.83
C GLY A 7 -8.02 -3.23 10.15
N ASN A 8 -8.93 -2.26 10.23
CA ASN A 8 -10.32 -2.52 10.61
C ASN A 8 -11.08 -3.17 9.45
N THR A 9 -11.36 -4.47 9.53
CA THR A 9 -12.14 -5.22 8.52
C THR A 9 -13.60 -5.45 8.92
N ILE A 10 -14.02 -4.90 10.06
CA ILE A 10 -15.41 -4.97 10.53
C ILE A 10 -16.29 -4.23 9.51
N GLY A 11 -17.37 -4.89 9.09
CA GLY A 11 -18.34 -4.34 8.14
C GLY A 11 -18.05 -4.63 6.66
N LEU A 12 -16.90 -5.24 6.34
CA LEU A 12 -16.64 -5.69 4.97
C LEU A 12 -17.53 -6.88 4.61
N ASN A 13 -18.11 -6.85 3.41
CA ASN A 13 -18.75 -8.03 2.84
C ASN A 13 -17.71 -9.03 2.29
N ALA A 14 -18.16 -10.22 1.93
CA ALA A 14 -17.27 -11.28 1.45
C ALA A 14 -16.49 -10.88 0.19
N ARG A 15 -17.09 -10.11 -0.72
CA ARG A 15 -16.45 -9.67 -1.97
C ARG A 15 -15.35 -8.65 -1.70
N GLU A 16 -15.56 -7.72 -0.77
CA GLU A 16 -14.58 -6.72 -0.38
C GLU A 16 -13.38 -7.34 0.33
N ALA A 17 -13.64 -8.26 1.27
CA ALA A 17 -12.59 -9.01 1.94
C ALA A 17 -11.76 -9.85 0.94
N GLU A 18 -12.42 -10.49 -0.03
CA GLU A 18 -11.73 -11.26 -1.07
C GLU A 18 -10.96 -10.36 -2.04
N ALA A 19 -11.48 -9.16 -2.34
CA ALA A 19 -10.76 -8.19 -3.16
C ALA A 19 -9.41 -7.80 -2.52
N LEU A 20 -9.37 -7.56 -1.21
CA LEU A 20 -8.12 -7.29 -0.49
C LEU A 20 -7.17 -8.49 -0.50
N LYS A 21 -7.67 -9.71 -0.24
CA LYS A 21 -6.83 -10.93 -0.27
C LYS A 21 -6.26 -11.21 -1.66
N SER A 22 -7.00 -10.89 -2.71
CA SER A 22 -6.55 -11.09 -4.09
C SER A 22 -5.30 -10.28 -4.46
N LEU A 23 -4.96 -9.24 -3.69
CA LEU A 23 -3.69 -8.51 -3.84
C LEU A 23 -2.47 -9.43 -3.63
N GLY A 24 -2.63 -10.52 -2.87
CA GLY A 24 -1.59 -11.54 -2.67
C GLY A 24 -1.24 -12.37 -3.91
N LEU A 25 -2.03 -12.26 -4.97
CA LEU A 25 -1.76 -12.95 -6.24
C LEU A 25 -0.72 -12.21 -7.10
N PHE A 26 -0.43 -10.95 -6.78
CA PHE A 26 0.48 -10.13 -7.57
C PHE A 26 1.94 -10.36 -7.19
N ARG A 27 2.80 -10.17 -8.18
CA ARG A 27 4.25 -10.17 -8.02
C ARG A 27 4.84 -8.98 -8.74
N VAL A 28 5.74 -8.27 -8.08
CA VAL A 28 6.42 -7.09 -8.60
C VAL A 28 7.89 -7.39 -8.77
N ALA A 29 8.41 -7.23 -9.99
CA ALA A 29 9.83 -7.39 -10.27
C ALA A 29 10.68 -6.44 -9.40
N GLN A 30 11.92 -6.84 -9.09
CA GLN A 30 12.78 -6.09 -8.17
C GLN A 30 13.15 -4.68 -8.68
N ASN A 31 13.13 -4.48 -10.00
CA ASN A 31 13.44 -3.22 -10.67
C ASN A 31 12.22 -2.30 -10.87
N LEU A 32 11.02 -2.72 -10.43
CA LEU A 32 9.80 -1.92 -10.53
C LEU A 32 9.34 -1.54 -9.13
N LEU A 33 8.84 -0.33 -8.91
CA LEU A 33 8.21 0.04 -7.63
C LEU A 33 6.90 -0.72 -7.42
N ILE A 34 6.05 -0.74 -8.45
CA ILE A 34 4.77 -1.43 -8.52
C ILE A 34 4.48 -1.82 -9.98
N THR A 35 3.66 -2.85 -10.22
CA THR A 35 3.13 -3.14 -11.56
C THR A 35 1.85 -2.35 -11.83
N ARG A 36 1.53 -2.11 -13.10
CA ARG A 36 0.30 -1.41 -13.49
C ARG A 36 -0.95 -2.14 -12.98
N GLU A 37 -0.95 -3.47 -13.05
CA GLU A 37 -2.10 -4.29 -12.65
C GLU A 37 -2.32 -4.23 -11.13
N LEU A 38 -1.25 -4.23 -10.34
CA LEU A 38 -1.36 -4.07 -8.88
C LEU A 38 -1.84 -2.67 -8.52
N ALA A 39 -1.32 -1.62 -9.18
CA ALA A 39 -1.75 -0.24 -8.97
C ALA A 39 -3.26 -0.09 -9.23
N HIS A 40 -3.75 -0.54 -10.39
CA HIS A 40 -5.17 -0.53 -10.72
C HIS A 40 -6.02 -1.30 -9.70
N ARG A 41 -5.56 -2.47 -9.25
CA ARG A 41 -6.30 -3.26 -8.27
C ARG A 41 -6.38 -2.54 -6.93
N MET A 42 -5.29 -1.93 -6.47
CA MET A 42 -5.25 -1.19 -5.21
C MET A 42 -6.16 0.05 -5.25
N THR A 43 -6.07 0.88 -6.30
CA THR A 43 -6.88 2.10 -6.41
C THR A 43 -8.36 1.79 -6.58
N SER A 44 -8.70 0.75 -7.33
CA SER A 44 -10.09 0.30 -7.47
C SER A 44 -10.68 -0.17 -6.15
N ILE A 45 -9.91 -0.91 -5.33
CA ILE A 45 -10.36 -1.31 -4.00
C ILE A 45 -10.46 -0.10 -3.07
N SER A 46 -9.49 0.80 -3.14
CA SER A 46 -9.44 1.99 -2.29
C SER A 46 -10.64 2.90 -2.52
N GLU A 47 -11.00 3.14 -3.78
CA GLU A 47 -12.19 3.93 -4.15
C GLU A 47 -13.48 3.20 -3.75
N MET A 48 -13.58 1.89 -4.02
CA MET A 48 -14.75 1.09 -3.63
C MET A 48 -15.00 1.10 -2.12
N LEU A 49 -13.94 1.15 -1.30
CA LEU A 49 -14.03 1.14 0.16
C LEU A 49 -13.97 2.53 0.79
N HIS A 50 -13.70 3.58 0.00
CA HIS A 50 -13.34 4.92 0.46
C HIS A 50 -12.31 4.92 1.60
N ARG A 51 -11.32 4.03 1.51
CA ARG A 51 -10.27 3.83 2.51
C ARG A 51 -8.93 3.60 1.82
N LYS A 52 -7.84 4.07 2.43
CA LYS A 52 -6.49 3.78 1.96
C LYS A 52 -6.25 2.28 1.94
N VAL A 53 -5.68 1.79 0.86
CA VAL A 53 -5.27 0.39 0.68
C VAL A 53 -3.76 0.37 0.55
N GLY A 54 -3.12 -0.34 1.46
CA GLY A 54 -1.68 -0.57 1.47
C GLY A 54 -1.31 -2.01 1.17
N VAL A 55 -0.09 -2.23 0.68
CA VAL A 55 0.52 -3.55 0.54
C VAL A 55 1.97 -3.50 0.98
N ILE A 56 2.43 -4.59 1.57
CA ILE A 56 3.85 -4.84 1.81
C ILE A 56 4.37 -5.80 0.75
N ILE A 57 5.40 -5.39 0.04
CA ILE A 57 6.07 -6.21 -0.97
C ILE A 57 7.46 -6.58 -0.45
N GLY A 58 7.72 -7.88 -0.40
CA GLY A 58 9.01 -8.42 0.01
C GLY A 58 10.08 -8.36 -1.09
N ARG A 59 11.30 -8.74 -0.73
CA ARG A 59 12.47 -8.75 -1.63
C ARG A 59 12.33 -9.69 -2.83
N ASN A 60 11.55 -10.75 -2.67
CA ASN A 60 11.23 -11.70 -3.75
C ASN A 60 10.14 -11.17 -4.70
N GLY A 61 9.60 -9.97 -4.43
CA GLY A 61 8.55 -9.34 -5.22
C GLY A 61 7.13 -9.76 -4.87
N HIS A 62 6.94 -10.68 -3.92
CA HIS A 62 5.59 -11.09 -3.51
C HIS A 62 4.95 -10.05 -2.59
N VAL A 63 3.65 -9.84 -2.77
CA VAL A 63 2.81 -9.15 -1.79
C VAL A 63 2.66 -10.06 -0.57
N GLU A 64 3.18 -9.63 0.57
CA GLU A 64 3.20 -10.41 1.81
C GLU A 64 1.96 -10.17 2.67
N CYS A 65 1.42 -8.95 2.64
CA CYS A 65 0.17 -8.60 3.30
C CYS A 65 -0.51 -7.41 2.62
N ALA A 66 -1.81 -7.29 2.88
CA ALA A 66 -2.60 -6.12 2.55
C ALA A 66 -2.93 -5.35 3.84
N ILE A 67 -3.13 -4.06 3.71
CA ILE A 67 -3.44 -3.13 4.79
C ILE A 67 -4.66 -2.33 4.36
N LEU A 68 -5.64 -2.23 5.24
CA LEU A 68 -6.82 -1.40 5.05
C LEU A 68 -6.82 -0.30 6.11
N GLY A 69 -6.44 0.90 5.67
CA GLY A 69 -6.41 2.12 6.46
C GLY A 69 -7.80 2.73 6.67
N ASP A 70 -7.85 3.99 7.09
CA ASP A 70 -9.01 4.86 6.93
C ASP A 70 -8.81 5.77 5.71
N ALA A 71 -9.57 6.87 5.58
CA ALA A 71 -9.44 7.78 4.46
C ALA A 71 -8.09 8.54 4.45
N GLU A 72 -7.48 8.76 5.61
CA GLU A 72 -6.28 9.59 5.77
C GLU A 72 -5.00 8.77 5.96
N ARG A 73 -5.09 7.64 6.68
CA ARG A 73 -3.93 6.91 7.20
C ARG A 73 -4.07 5.41 7.00
N ALA A 74 -2.94 4.75 6.76
CA ALA A 74 -2.82 3.30 6.74
C ALA A 74 -1.77 2.87 7.77
N TYR A 75 -2.19 2.09 8.75
CA TYR A 75 -1.31 1.65 9.84
C TYR A 75 -0.54 0.40 9.43
N LEU A 76 0.79 0.49 9.45
CA LEU A 76 1.66 -0.65 9.18
C LEU A 76 1.56 -1.69 10.31
N PRO A 77 1.54 -3.00 9.97
CA PRO A 77 1.64 -4.06 10.98
C PRO A 77 3.04 -4.07 11.60
N ASP A 78 3.23 -4.84 12.68
CA ASP A 78 4.58 -5.12 13.16
C ASP A 78 5.32 -5.95 12.11
N ILE A 79 6.26 -5.31 11.40
CA ILE A 79 7.01 -5.92 10.29
C ILE A 79 8.19 -6.77 10.81
N GLY A 80 8.32 -6.95 12.13
CA GLY A 80 9.28 -7.84 12.79
C GLY A 80 10.72 -7.34 12.74
N ARG A 81 11.47 -7.49 13.85
CA ARG A 81 12.88 -7.05 13.95
C ARG A 81 13.86 -7.94 13.17
N SER A 82 13.49 -9.19 12.88
CA SER A 82 14.41 -10.22 12.34
C SER A 82 14.80 -10.07 10.86
N ARG A 83 14.20 -9.16 10.09
CA ARG A 83 14.56 -8.96 8.67
C ARG A 83 15.67 -7.92 8.43
N ALA A 84 16.14 -7.26 9.48
CA ALA A 84 17.30 -6.37 9.42
C ALA A 84 18.58 -7.14 9.75
N GLY A 85 19.22 -7.73 8.74
CA GLY A 85 20.65 -8.01 8.88
C GLY A 85 21.37 -6.69 9.10
N LEU A 86 22.30 -6.63 10.06
CA LEU A 86 22.95 -5.40 10.58
C LEU A 86 23.38 -4.38 9.49
N ASN A 87 23.71 -4.83 8.28
CA ASN A 87 24.21 -3.99 7.18
C ASN A 87 23.30 -3.86 5.94
N ARG A 88 22.04 -4.31 5.95
CA ARG A 88 21.16 -4.24 4.76
C ARG A 88 19.81 -3.59 5.07
N LEU A 89 19.28 -2.83 4.12
CA LEU A 89 17.86 -2.43 4.10
C LEU A 89 16.98 -3.69 4.13
N ARG A 90 15.75 -3.57 4.67
CA ARG A 90 14.93 -4.75 5.02
C ARG A 90 14.48 -5.55 3.79
N GLY A 91 14.58 -5.03 2.58
CA GLY A 91 13.99 -5.63 1.38
C GLY A 91 12.48 -5.44 1.33
N ILE A 92 11.97 -4.35 1.92
CA ILE A 92 10.54 -4.14 2.16
C ILE A 92 10.10 -2.87 1.46
N ARG A 93 9.11 -2.99 0.59
CA ARG A 93 8.47 -1.85 -0.07
C ARG A 93 7.05 -1.72 0.45
N PHE A 94 6.73 -0.54 0.97
CA PHE A 94 5.37 -0.19 1.33
C PHE A 94 4.76 0.60 0.18
N VAL A 95 3.63 0.13 -0.34
CA VAL A 95 2.88 0.86 -1.36
C VAL A 95 1.49 1.11 -0.81
N VAL A 96 0.99 2.33 -0.94
CA VAL A 96 -0.28 2.77 -0.36
C VAL A 96 -1.02 3.67 -1.32
N THR A 97 -2.35 3.60 -1.33
CA THR A 97 -3.16 4.57 -2.06
C THR A 97 -3.30 5.87 -1.28
N SER A 98 -3.42 6.97 -1.99
CA SER A 98 -3.93 8.24 -1.47
C SER A 98 -5.34 8.44 -1.99
N LEU A 99 -6.22 8.81 -1.07
CA LEU A 99 -7.57 9.28 -1.37
C LEU A 99 -7.55 10.79 -1.14
N ASP A 100 -8.00 11.55 -2.14
CA ASP A 100 -8.16 12.99 -1.96
C ASP A 100 -9.51 13.26 -1.30
N ALA A 101 -9.49 13.88 -0.13
CA ALA A 101 -10.69 14.16 0.66
C ALA A 101 -11.12 15.64 0.59
N SER A 102 -10.30 16.54 0.01
CA SER A 102 -10.33 17.94 0.46
C SER A 102 -10.52 19.02 -0.60
N SER A 103 -10.20 18.85 -1.89
CA SER A 103 -10.64 19.78 -2.95
C SER A 103 -10.31 19.32 -4.38
N PRO A 104 -11.22 19.53 -5.36
CA PRO A 104 -10.95 19.29 -6.78
C PRO A 104 -9.96 20.34 -7.31
N GLY A 105 -8.67 20.02 -7.26
CA GLY A 105 -7.60 20.91 -7.75
C GLY A 105 -6.21 20.63 -7.17
N ASP A 106 -6.14 20.02 -5.98
CA ASP A 106 -4.89 19.60 -5.31
C ASP A 106 -4.59 18.10 -5.49
N ALA A 107 -5.26 17.47 -6.46
CA ALA A 107 -5.24 16.03 -6.69
C ALA A 107 -3.86 15.55 -7.16
N GLY A 108 -3.26 14.68 -6.35
CA GLY A 108 -2.01 13.99 -6.68
C GLY A 108 -1.62 13.01 -5.59
N ALA A 109 -0.78 12.04 -5.96
CA ALA A 109 -0.15 11.20 -4.95
C ALA A 109 0.70 12.05 -4.04
N ARG A 110 0.44 11.95 -2.73
CA ARG A 110 1.22 12.61 -1.71
C ARG A 110 1.65 11.64 -0.62
N LEU A 111 2.94 11.63 -0.33
CA LEU A 111 3.48 11.01 0.87
C LEU A 111 3.17 11.89 2.08
N THR A 112 2.50 11.29 3.04
CA THR A 112 2.22 11.88 4.34
C THR A 112 3.47 11.83 5.22
N MET A 113 3.51 12.69 6.24
CA MET A 113 4.58 12.63 7.24
C MET A 113 4.63 11.30 8.00
N ASP A 114 3.49 10.62 8.16
CA ASP A 114 3.41 9.30 8.78
C ASP A 114 4.13 8.25 7.89
N GLU A 115 3.86 8.26 6.58
CA GLU A 115 4.51 7.37 5.61
C GLU A 115 6.04 7.60 5.51
N ILE A 116 6.49 8.85 5.55
CA ILE A 116 7.93 9.19 5.61
C ILE A 116 8.56 8.75 6.94
N THR A 117 7.82 8.91 8.04
CA THR A 117 8.27 8.49 9.37
C THR A 117 8.44 6.97 9.42
N ASP A 118 7.51 6.23 8.81
CA ASP A 118 7.56 4.77 8.72
C ASP A 118 8.73 4.29 7.87
N LEU A 119 9.01 4.94 6.73
CA LEU A 119 10.21 4.68 5.91
C LEU A 119 11.46 4.71 6.79
N ALA A 120 11.66 5.80 7.54
CA ALA A 120 12.84 6.00 8.39
C ALA A 120 12.88 5.02 9.58
N LYS A 121 11.79 4.92 10.35
CA LYS A 121 11.76 4.14 11.60
C LYS A 121 11.79 2.63 11.35
N LEU A 122 11.11 2.17 10.30
CA LEU A 122 11.07 0.76 9.95
C LEU A 122 12.19 0.37 8.99
N ARG A 123 13.00 1.33 8.51
CA ARG A 123 14.08 1.12 7.54
C ARG A 123 13.57 0.37 6.30
N LEU A 124 12.45 0.85 5.77
CA LEU A 124 11.89 0.35 4.52
C LEU A 124 12.85 0.70 3.37
N ASP A 125 12.78 -0.07 2.29
CA ASP A 125 13.57 0.22 1.09
C ASP A 125 12.89 1.31 0.27
N PHE A 126 11.55 1.29 0.25
CA PHE A 126 10.74 2.30 -0.43
C PHE A 126 9.40 2.47 0.29
N VAL A 127 8.89 3.71 0.24
CA VAL A 127 7.47 4.02 0.43
C VAL A 127 6.94 4.67 -0.85
N VAL A 128 5.77 4.23 -1.31
CA VAL A 128 5.16 4.66 -2.57
C VAL A 128 3.70 5.02 -2.31
N SER A 129 3.30 6.24 -2.63
CA SER A 129 1.91 6.71 -2.64
C SER A 129 1.38 6.69 -4.07
N ILE A 130 0.17 6.18 -4.27
CA ILE A 130 -0.51 6.12 -5.57
C ILE A 130 -1.85 6.82 -5.44
N GLU A 131 -2.09 7.82 -6.28
CA GLU A 131 -3.37 8.50 -6.32
C GLU A 131 -4.46 7.53 -6.79
N ALA A 132 -5.50 7.35 -5.97
CA ALA A 132 -6.74 6.74 -6.41
C ALA A 132 -7.70 7.87 -6.83
N ASN A 133 -7.95 8.00 -8.13
CA ASN A 133 -8.89 9.00 -8.60
C ASN A 133 -10.35 8.54 -8.40
N VAL A 134 -11.30 9.45 -8.63
CA VAL A 134 -12.75 9.22 -8.48
C VAL A 134 -13.34 8.11 -9.37
N LEU A 135 -12.56 7.59 -10.33
CA LEU A 135 -12.94 6.44 -11.17
C LEU A 135 -12.29 5.13 -10.69
N GLY A 136 -11.55 5.15 -9.57
CA GLY A 136 -10.79 4.03 -9.05
C GLY A 136 -9.55 3.68 -9.89
N ALA A 137 -9.11 4.58 -10.77
CA ALA A 137 -7.92 4.41 -11.59
C ALA A 137 -6.69 5.07 -10.94
N PRO A 138 -5.48 4.53 -11.17
CA PRO A 138 -4.25 5.11 -10.66
C PRO A 138 -3.92 6.41 -11.41
N GLY A 139 -3.63 7.45 -10.63
CA GLY A 139 -3.13 8.74 -11.10
C GLY A 139 -1.63 8.89 -10.89
N CYS A 140 -1.21 10.02 -10.34
CA CYS A 140 0.18 10.31 -10.01
C CYS A 140 0.75 9.30 -9.01
N ILE A 141 2.07 9.20 -8.97
CA ILE A 141 2.81 8.40 -7.97
C ILE A 141 3.89 9.29 -7.35
N GLU A 142 3.99 9.26 -6.02
CA GLU A 142 5.10 9.85 -5.27
C GLU A 142 5.80 8.74 -4.48
N PHE A 143 7.13 8.80 -4.36
CA PHE A 143 7.88 7.79 -3.62
C PHE A 143 9.11 8.37 -2.91
N ALA A 144 9.54 7.69 -1.85
CA ALA A 144 10.77 7.96 -1.11
C ALA A 144 11.51 6.66 -0.79
N HIS A 145 12.82 6.75 -0.54
CA HIS A 145 13.71 5.62 -0.26
C HIS A 145 14.80 6.03 0.74
#